data_AF-A0A2V8LP71-F1
#
_entry.id   AF-A0A2V8LP71-F1
#
_cell.length_a   1.000
_cell.length_b   1.000
_cell.length_c   1.000
_cell.angle_alpha   90.00
_cell.angle_beta   90.00
_cell.angle_gamma   90.00
#
_symmetry.space_group_name_H-M   'P 1'
#
loop_
_entity.id
_entity.type
_entity.pdbx_description
1 polymer ?
#
loop_
_entity_poly.entity_id
_entity_poly.type
_entity_poly.pdbx_seq_one_letter_code
_entity_poly.pdbx_strand_id
1 'polypeptide(L)'
;MKLTLLLAFILLLPAMALADSSALILTGVAGSPEHAEKFTKWTEGTRKALVDKFGFSADRVIVLSDKKTAQAEIKAAFVTLKQQLKAGDTFFLFFIGHGSGEGEYKFNISGPDFTAEDYSKLLSTLTV
;
A
#
# COMPACT_ATOMS: atom_id res chain seq x y z
N MET A 1 34.38 12.46 36.22
CA MET A 1 33.53 11.28 36.49
C MET A 1 32.05 11.50 36.22
N LYS A 2 31.43 12.64 36.61
CA LYS A 2 29.99 12.86 36.37
C LYS A 2 29.63 13.12 34.88
N LEU A 3 30.54 13.70 34.10
CA LEU A 3 30.31 14.01 32.68
C LEU A 3 30.49 12.80 31.75
N THR A 4 31.43 11.90 32.07
CA THR A 4 31.66 10.65 31.32
C THR A 4 30.53 9.65 31.48
N LEU A 5 29.84 9.66 32.63
CA LEU A 5 28.69 8.78 32.88
C LEU A 5 27.44 9.23 32.10
N LEU A 6 27.29 10.53 31.84
CA LEU A 6 26.16 11.08 31.05
C LEU A 6 26.27 10.76 29.56
N LEU A 7 27.49 10.78 29.00
CA LEU A 7 27.73 10.45 27.60
C LEU A 7 27.48 8.97 27.28
N ALA A 8 27.76 8.08 28.24
CA ALA A 8 27.50 6.65 28.10
C ALA A 8 25.99 6.32 28.09
N PHE A 9 25.14 7.14 28.73
CA PHE A 9 23.70 6.90 28.80
C PHE A 9 22.97 7.25 27.49
N ILE A 10 23.48 8.22 26.71
CA ILE A 10 22.90 8.61 25.42
C ILE A 10 23.17 7.55 24.33
N LEU A 11 24.26 6.80 24.43
CA LEU A 11 24.64 5.75 23.46
C LEU A 11 23.89 4.42 23.66
N LEU A 12 23.12 4.27 24.75
CA LEU A 12 22.37 3.06 25.09
C LEU A 12 20.86 3.19 24.88
N LEU A 13 20.37 4.30 24.34
CA LEU A 13 18.99 4.40 23.88
C LEU A 13 18.84 3.47 22.67
N PRO A 14 18.06 2.37 22.76
CA PRO A 14 17.71 1.62 21.56
C PRO A 14 17.06 2.59 20.60
N ALA A 15 17.49 2.60 19.34
CA ALA A 15 16.77 3.30 18.30
C ALA A 15 15.35 2.73 18.30
N MET A 16 14.39 3.45 18.89
CA MET A 16 12.99 3.08 18.80
C MET A 16 12.68 3.10 17.31
N ALA A 17 12.53 1.93 16.71
CA ALA A 17 11.91 1.81 15.40
C ALA A 17 10.48 2.30 15.59
N LEU A 18 10.24 3.57 15.28
CA LEU A 18 8.90 4.12 15.25
C LEU A 18 8.15 3.37 14.14
N ALA A 19 7.02 2.76 14.51
CA ALA A 19 6.10 2.18 13.55
C ALA A 19 5.68 3.25 12.54
N ASP A 20 5.73 2.91 11.27
CA ASP A 20 5.33 3.78 10.15
C ASP A 20 4.11 3.18 9.43
N SER A 21 3.54 3.92 8.49
CA SER A 21 2.38 3.48 7.72
C SER A 21 2.64 3.56 6.22
N SER A 22 2.37 2.46 5.50
CA SER A 22 2.39 2.43 4.04
C SER A 22 1.00 2.10 3.49
N ALA A 23 0.69 2.60 2.30
CA ALA A 23 -0.55 2.30 1.62
C ALA A 23 -0.32 1.92 0.16
N LEU A 24 -1.18 1.04 -0.35
CA LEU A 24 -1.32 0.73 -1.76
C LEU A 24 -2.79 0.89 -2.15
N ILE A 25 -3.06 1.84 -3.06
CA ILE A 25 -4.38 2.05 -3.64
C ILE A 25 -4.36 1.48 -5.06
N LEU A 26 -5.23 0.51 -5.32
CA LEU A 26 -5.37 -0.16 -6.62
C LEU A 26 -6.69 0.24 -7.25
N THR A 27 -6.62 0.90 -8.40
CA THR A 27 -7.80 1.24 -9.20
C THR A 27 -7.86 0.34 -10.42
N GLY A 28 -8.87 -0.54 -10.45
CA GLY A 28 -9.11 -1.48 -11.53
C GLY A 28 -9.66 -0.83 -12.80
N VAL A 29 -10.00 -1.67 -13.78
CA VAL A 29 -10.58 -1.21 -15.04
C VAL A 29 -11.99 -0.67 -14.79
N ALA A 30 -12.30 0.54 -15.27
CA ALA A 30 -13.57 1.20 -15.00
C ALA A 30 -14.77 0.63 -15.77
N GLY A 31 -14.56 0.13 -16.99
CA GLY A 31 -15.63 -0.40 -17.86
C GLY A 31 -16.54 0.67 -18.49
N SER A 32 -16.65 1.87 -17.91
CA SER A 32 -17.37 3.01 -18.50
C SER A 32 -16.72 4.35 -18.10
N PRO A 33 -17.00 5.44 -18.84
CA PRO A 33 -16.54 6.78 -18.47
C PRO A 33 -17.07 7.26 -17.11
N GLU A 34 -18.32 6.93 -16.77
CA GLU A 34 -18.93 7.32 -15.49
C GLU A 34 -18.21 6.66 -14.30
N HIS A 35 -17.87 5.38 -14.43
CA HIS A 35 -17.08 4.69 -13.40
C HIS A 35 -15.67 5.26 -13.31
N ALA A 36 -15.06 5.62 -14.44
CA ALA A 36 -13.72 6.20 -14.46
C ALA A 36 -13.66 7.50 -13.64
N GLU A 37 -14.64 8.39 -13.82
CA GLU A 37 -14.73 9.64 -13.05
C GLU A 37 -14.89 9.37 -11.53
N LYS A 38 -15.78 8.44 -11.17
CA LYS A 38 -15.98 8.04 -9.76
C LYS A 38 -14.72 7.44 -9.16
N PHE A 39 -14.04 6.55 -9.89
CA PHE A 39 -12.83 5.87 -9.43
C PHE A 39 -11.68 6.85 -9.22
N THR A 40 -11.48 7.81 -10.14
CA THR A 40 -10.51 8.90 -9.96
C THR A 40 -10.79 9.69 -8.70
N LYS A 41 -12.04 10.13 -8.50
CA LYS A 41 -12.45 10.88 -7.31
C LYS A 41 -12.21 10.11 -6.02
N TRP A 42 -12.53 8.82 -5.99
CA TRP A 42 -12.32 7.97 -4.81
C TRP A 42 -10.84 7.72 -4.54
N THR A 43 -10.03 7.57 -5.59
CA THR A 43 -8.57 7.37 -5.48
C THR A 43 -7.91 8.60 -4.89
N GLU A 44 -8.19 9.78 -5.45
CA GLU A 44 -7.66 11.06 -4.96
C GLU A 44 -8.13 11.35 -3.53
N GLY A 45 -9.41 11.13 -3.25
CA GLY A 45 -9.99 11.30 -1.92
C GLY A 45 -9.36 10.39 -0.87
N THR A 46 -9.13 9.12 -1.22
CA THR A 46 -8.47 8.15 -0.33
C THR A 46 -7.03 8.54 -0.06
N ARG A 47 -6.25 8.86 -1.11
CA ARG A 47 -4.87 9.32 -0.95
C ARG A 47 -4.80 10.58 -0.08
N LYS A 48 -5.67 11.55 -0.33
CA LYS A 48 -5.75 12.81 0.44
C LYS A 48 -6.08 12.53 1.91
N ALA A 49 -7.03 11.65 2.19
CA ALA A 49 -7.39 11.31 3.57
C ALA A 49 -6.22 10.65 4.31
N LEU A 50 -5.54 9.67 3.68
CA LEU A 50 -4.39 8.98 4.26
C LEU A 50 -3.27 9.95 4.64
N VAL A 51 -2.91 10.87 3.75
CA VAL A 51 -1.84 11.84 3.98
C VAL A 51 -2.28 12.92 4.97
N ASP A 52 -3.39 13.62 4.69
CA ASP A 52 -3.74 14.84 5.42
C ASP A 52 -4.38 14.59 6.79
N LYS A 53 -5.08 13.46 6.95
CA LYS A 53 -5.83 13.15 8.18
C LYS A 53 -5.22 12.04 9.00
N PHE A 54 -4.66 11.02 8.34
CA PHE A 54 -4.10 9.85 9.01
C PHE A 54 -2.57 9.91 9.11
N GLY A 55 -1.92 10.95 8.58
CA GLY A 55 -0.50 11.20 8.78
C GLY A 55 0.44 10.27 8.02
N PHE A 56 -0.03 9.58 6.97
CA PHE A 56 0.83 8.77 6.13
C PHE A 56 1.81 9.68 5.38
N SER A 57 3.09 9.30 5.36
CA SER A 57 4.09 9.97 4.52
C SER A 57 3.73 9.78 3.04
N ALA A 58 3.72 10.87 2.26
CA ALA A 58 3.20 10.86 0.89
C ALA A 58 3.99 9.94 -0.07
N ASP A 59 5.26 9.69 0.24
CA ASP A 59 6.17 8.77 -0.47
C ASP A 59 5.94 7.29 -0.11
N ARG A 60 5.17 7.01 0.95
CA ARG A 60 4.74 5.67 1.37
C ARG A 60 3.31 5.32 0.93
N VAL A 61 2.66 6.21 0.17
CA VAL A 61 1.34 5.97 -0.44
C VAL A 61 1.50 5.72 -1.93
N ILE A 62 1.49 4.45 -2.32
CA ILE A 62 1.58 4.01 -3.72
C ILE A 62 0.17 3.99 -4.32
N VAL A 63 0.00 4.59 -5.50
CA VAL A 63 -1.26 4.58 -6.24
C VAL A 63 -1.04 3.97 -7.62
N LEU A 64 -1.79 2.94 -7.95
CA LEU A 64 -1.89 2.38 -9.29
C LEU A 64 -3.29 2.63 -9.84
N SER A 65 -3.36 3.19 -11.04
CA SER A 65 -4.62 3.46 -11.74
C SER A 65 -4.51 3.20 -13.24
N ASP A 66 -5.68 3.06 -13.88
CA ASP A 66 -5.83 2.88 -15.33
C ASP A 66 -4.98 1.70 -15.85
N LYS A 67 -4.22 1.95 -16.93
CA LYS A 67 -3.34 0.96 -17.55
C LYS A 67 -2.15 0.55 -16.67
N LYS A 68 -1.90 1.25 -15.57
CA LYS A 68 -0.80 0.94 -14.62
C LYS A 68 -1.24 0.03 -13.49
N THR A 69 -2.53 -0.29 -13.38
CA THR A 69 -2.97 -1.38 -12.51
C THR A 69 -2.94 -2.66 -13.34
N ALA A 70 -1.75 -3.23 -13.53
CA ALA A 70 -1.56 -4.53 -14.15
C ALA A 70 -0.65 -5.41 -13.27
N GLN A 71 -0.56 -6.70 -13.59
CA GLN A 71 0.16 -7.64 -12.71
C GLN A 71 1.63 -7.24 -12.49
N ALA A 72 2.32 -6.69 -13.49
CA ALA A 72 3.73 -6.32 -13.37
C ALA A 72 3.94 -5.17 -12.39
N GLU A 73 3.14 -4.12 -12.51
CA GLU A 73 3.17 -2.93 -11.65
C GLU A 73 2.71 -3.24 -10.23
N ILE A 74 1.69 -4.10 -10.07
CA ILE A 74 1.27 -4.57 -8.74
C ILE A 74 2.42 -5.34 -8.10
N LYS A 75 3.04 -6.31 -8.80
CA LYS A 75 4.20 -7.04 -8.28
C LYS A 75 5.34 -6.11 -7.91
N ALA A 76 5.63 -5.10 -8.74
CA ALA A 76 6.65 -4.09 -8.44
C ALA A 76 6.32 -3.27 -7.19
N ALA A 77 5.05 -2.86 -7.01
CA ALA A 77 4.60 -2.18 -5.80
C ALA A 77 4.80 -3.05 -4.54
N PHE A 78 4.51 -4.36 -4.61
CA PHE A 78 4.78 -5.28 -3.50
C PHE A 78 6.28 -5.44 -3.20
N VAL A 79 7.16 -5.37 -4.21
CA VAL A 79 8.62 -5.33 -4.00
C VAL A 79 9.02 -4.06 -3.24
N THR A 80 8.47 -2.90 -3.62
CA THR A 80 8.70 -1.64 -2.89
C THR A 80 8.17 -1.70 -1.47
N LEU A 81 6.95 -2.21 -1.26
CA LEU A 81 6.35 -2.36 0.07
C LEU A 81 7.18 -3.28 0.97
N LYS A 82 7.70 -4.39 0.44
CA LYS A 82 8.58 -5.29 1.17
C LYS A 82 9.85 -4.61 1.67
N GLN A 83 10.35 -3.59 0.98
CA GLN A 83 11.50 -2.80 1.39
C GLN A 83 11.13 -1.70 2.42
N GLN A 84 9.91 -1.15 2.33
CA GLN A 84 9.44 -0.08 3.21
C GLN A 84 8.92 -0.57 4.56
N LEU A 85 8.19 -1.69 4.56
CA LEU A 85 7.50 -2.23 5.73
C LEU A 85 8.45 -2.97 6.66
N LYS A 86 8.33 -2.67 7.95
CA LYS A 86 9.04 -3.32 9.05
C LYS A 86 8.05 -3.93 10.03
N ALA A 87 8.54 -4.84 10.88
CA ALA A 87 7.74 -5.38 11.96
C ALA A 87 7.20 -4.25 12.86
N GLY A 88 5.88 -4.22 13.04
CA GLY A 88 5.17 -3.18 13.79
C GLY A 88 4.63 -2.03 12.94
N ASP A 89 4.99 -1.93 11.65
CA ASP A 89 4.38 -0.97 10.73
C ASP A 89 2.92 -1.34 10.42
N THR A 90 2.15 -0.35 9.97
CA THR A 90 0.79 -0.55 9.46
C THR A 90 0.78 -0.54 7.93
N PHE A 91 0.06 -1.48 7.32
CA PHE A 91 -0.18 -1.50 5.88
C PHE A 91 -1.67 -1.36 5.55
N PHE A 92 -1.99 -0.42 4.65
CA PHE A 92 -3.34 -0.18 4.14
C PHE A 92 -3.44 -0.50 2.65
N LEU A 93 -4.16 -1.58 2.31
CA LEU A 93 -4.45 -1.96 0.92
C LEU A 93 -5.90 -1.61 0.60
N PHE A 94 -6.12 -0.82 -0.46
CA PHE A 94 -7.45 -0.37 -0.86
C PHE A 94 -7.73 -0.65 -2.33
N PHE A 95 -8.81 -1.37 -2.60
CA PHE A 95 -9.26 -1.73 -3.93
C PHE A 95 -10.42 -0.84 -4.37
N ILE A 96 -10.32 -0.27 -5.56
CA ILE A 96 -11.38 0.51 -6.21
C ILE A 96 -11.59 -0.10 -7.59
N GLY A 97 -12.69 -0.81 -7.81
CA GLY A 97 -12.93 -1.43 -9.10
C GLY A 97 -13.97 -2.52 -9.05
N HIS A 98 -14.10 -3.20 -10.19
CA HIS A 98 -14.98 -4.34 -10.36
C HIS A 98 -14.30 -5.65 -9.97
N GLY A 99 -15.11 -6.66 -9.71
CA GLY A 99 -14.65 -8.04 -9.63
C GLY A 99 -15.56 -8.96 -10.44
N SER A 100 -15.07 -10.17 -10.73
CA SER A 100 -15.90 -11.20 -11.34
C SER A 100 -17.02 -11.62 -10.40
N GLY A 101 -18.19 -11.98 -10.94
CA GLY A 101 -19.36 -12.43 -10.17
C GLY A 101 -19.63 -13.93 -10.23
N GLU A 102 -19.02 -14.63 -11.19
CA GLU A 102 -19.24 -16.06 -11.44
C GLU A 102 -17.90 -16.81 -11.53
N GLY A 103 -17.87 -18.05 -11.00
CA GLY A 103 -16.66 -18.86 -10.94
C GLY A 103 -15.68 -18.37 -9.90
N GLU A 104 -14.39 -18.28 -10.27
CA GLU A 104 -13.34 -17.78 -9.40
C GLU A 104 -13.40 -16.24 -9.31
N TYR A 105 -13.47 -15.73 -8.07
CA TYR A 105 -13.49 -14.29 -7.81
C TYR A 105 -12.13 -13.64 -8.08
N LYS A 106 -12.15 -12.60 -8.90
CA LYS A 106 -10.96 -11.86 -9.35
C LYS A 106 -11.22 -10.37 -9.27
N PHE A 107 -10.16 -9.59 -9.02
CA PHE A 107 -10.21 -8.13 -9.14
C PHE A 107 -9.83 -7.74 -10.57
N ASN A 108 -10.67 -6.94 -11.23
CA ASN A 108 -10.48 -6.63 -12.64
C ASN A 108 -9.41 -5.56 -12.84
N ILE A 109 -8.31 -5.94 -13.49
CA ILE A 109 -7.14 -5.11 -13.72
C ILE A 109 -6.80 -5.04 -15.21
N SER A 110 -5.86 -4.19 -15.59
CA SER A 110 -5.39 -4.12 -16.97
C SER A 110 -4.65 -5.41 -17.32
N GLY A 111 -5.21 -6.20 -18.24
CA GLY A 111 -4.64 -7.50 -18.63
C GLY A 111 -5.22 -8.66 -17.81
N PRO A 112 -4.44 -9.73 -17.56
CA PRO A 112 -4.92 -10.88 -16.80
C PRO A 112 -5.22 -10.53 -15.34
N ASP A 113 -6.45 -10.81 -14.90
CA ASP A 113 -6.89 -10.50 -13.54
C ASP A 113 -6.19 -11.33 -12.47
N PHE A 114 -6.08 -10.76 -11.26
CA PHE A 114 -5.63 -11.48 -10.07
C PHE A 114 -6.80 -12.09 -9.30
N THR A 115 -6.58 -13.32 -8.85
CA THR A 115 -7.45 -14.02 -7.90
C THR A 115 -7.18 -13.56 -6.47
N ALA A 116 -8.06 -13.95 -5.55
CA ALA A 116 -7.78 -13.80 -4.12
C ALA A 116 -6.51 -14.56 -3.68
N GLU A 117 -6.24 -15.74 -4.26
CA GLU A 117 -5.05 -16.53 -3.95
C GLU A 117 -3.76 -15.83 -4.42
N ASP A 118 -3.79 -15.16 -5.57
CA ASP A 118 -2.65 -14.38 -6.05
C ASP A 118 -2.32 -13.21 -5.13
N TYR A 119 -3.34 -12.48 -4.67
CA TYR A 119 -3.13 -11.42 -3.67
C TYR A 119 -2.64 -11.98 -2.33
N SER A 120 -3.14 -13.14 -1.90
CA SER A 120 -2.69 -13.82 -0.69
C SER A 120 -1.20 -14.16 -0.77
N LYS A 121 -0.74 -14.70 -1.91
CA LYS A 121 0.69 -14.95 -2.17
C LYS A 121 1.51 -13.66 -2.08
N LEU A 122 1.05 -12.56 -2.65
CA LEU A 122 1.75 -11.27 -2.57
C LEU A 122 1.81 -10.73 -1.12
N LEU A 123 0.69 -10.77 -0.41
CA LEU A 123 0.59 -10.33 1.00
C LEU A 123 1.51 -11.15 1.91
N SER A 124 1.63 -12.46 1.67
CA SER A 124 2.53 -13.33 2.45
C SER A 124 4.02 -13.00 2.32
N THR A 125 4.39 -12.13 1.35
CA THR A 125 5.77 -11.67 1.20
C THR A 125 6.13 -10.48 2.08
N LEU A 126 5.13 -9.83 2.67
CA LEU A 126 5.28 -8.64 3.50
C LEU A 126 5.52 -9.03 4.96
N THR A 127 6.32 -8.23 5.65
CA THR A 127 6.60 -8.39 7.08
C THR A 127 5.79 -7.36 7.86
N VAL A 128 4.49 -7.59 7.99
CA VAL A 128 3.54 -6.79 8.79
C VAL A 128 2.70 -7.70 9.68
#